data_AF-A0A1V0RRP3-F1
#
_entry.id   AF-A0A1V0RRP3-F1
#
_cell.length_a   1.000
_cell.length_b   1.000
_cell.length_c   1.000
_cell.angle_alpha   90.00
_cell.angle_beta   90.00
_cell.angle_gamma   90.00
#
_symmetry.space_group_name_H-M   'P 1'
#
loop_
_entity.id
_entity.type
_entity.pdbx_description
1 polymer ?
#
loop_
_entity_poly.entity_id
_entity_poly.type
_entity_poly.pdbx_seq_one_letter_code
_entity_poly.pdbx_strand_id
1 'polypeptide(L)'
;MAQYFTVYCKQDIDEHLGAIHSSAELSYNWIKQHSGSPMELLRAIKFDAVGFHPLAGHALNLIEQVNQTATYIVALEGARLLFDLHPGEPGYVIAPGAYMSHPLDIMSINEGQVGAETFAAVDPRNNNKLKKDLVKLSTRTEGSRYVFFSSPRYPETKRRIELETNGIHVWSIATSLSVR
;
A
#
# COMPACT_ATOMS: atom_id res chain seq x y z
N MET A 1 13.11 -3.28 14.18
CA MET A 1 12.57 -4.38 13.34
C MET A 1 12.22 -3.78 11.99
N ALA A 2 12.57 -4.45 10.89
CA ALA A 2 12.72 -3.82 9.58
C ALA A 2 11.44 -3.09 9.14
N GLN A 3 11.60 -1.78 8.95
CA GLN A 3 10.57 -0.78 8.63
C GLN A 3 10.22 -0.75 7.13
N TYR A 4 10.86 -1.65 6.39
CA TYR A 4 10.78 -1.89 4.97
C TYR A 4 11.25 -3.33 4.72
N PHE A 5 10.99 -3.84 3.54
CA PHE A 5 11.51 -5.12 3.07
C PHE A 5 11.82 -5.02 1.57
N THR A 6 12.54 -6.00 1.05
CA THR A 6 12.91 -6.04 -0.36
C THR A 6 12.23 -7.23 -1.03
N VAL A 7 11.70 -7.02 -2.22
CA VAL A 7 11.21 -8.07 -3.11
C VAL A 7 12.14 -8.15 -4.33
N TYR A 8 12.59 -9.35 -4.66
CA TYR A 8 13.45 -9.63 -5.80
C TYR A 8 12.69 -10.29 -6.95
N CYS A 9 11.51 -10.85 -6.68
CA CYS A 9 10.66 -11.44 -7.69
C CYS A 9 9.17 -11.41 -7.30
N LYS A 10 8.31 -11.86 -8.22
CA LYS A 10 6.86 -11.94 -7.98
C LYS A 10 6.48 -12.96 -6.90
N GLN A 11 7.30 -13.99 -6.67
CA GLN A 11 7.04 -14.97 -5.62
C GLN A 11 7.16 -14.35 -4.22
N ASP A 12 8.14 -13.47 -3.99
CA ASP A 12 8.27 -12.74 -2.71
C ASP A 12 7.00 -11.92 -2.43
N ILE A 13 6.40 -11.35 -3.49
CA ILE A 13 5.14 -10.61 -3.41
C ILE A 13 4.00 -11.53 -2.96
N ASP A 14 3.88 -12.73 -3.53
CA ASP A 14 2.85 -13.72 -3.14
C ASP A 14 3.00 -14.11 -1.66
N GLU A 15 4.23 -14.33 -1.19
CA GLU A 15 4.52 -14.66 0.21
C GLU A 15 4.10 -13.53 1.16
N HIS A 16 4.43 -12.28 0.82
CA HIS A 16 4.04 -11.12 1.62
C HIS A 16 2.53 -10.89 1.62
N LEU A 17 1.85 -11.05 0.48
CA LEU A 17 0.38 -10.98 0.43
C LEU A 17 -0.26 -12.04 1.33
N GLY A 18 0.25 -13.27 1.33
CA GLY A 18 -0.22 -14.33 2.23
C GLY A 18 -0.09 -13.96 3.72
N ALA A 19 1.03 -13.33 4.10
CA ALA A 19 1.24 -12.85 5.47
C ALA A 19 0.23 -11.74 5.85
N ILE A 20 -0.03 -10.80 4.94
CA ILE A 20 -1.03 -9.73 5.16
C ILE A 20 -2.43 -10.32 5.34
N HIS A 21 -2.81 -11.29 4.52
CA HIS A 21 -4.11 -11.97 4.65
C HIS A 21 -4.24 -12.69 5.99
N SER A 22 -3.19 -13.39 6.43
CA SER A 22 -3.15 -14.05 7.74
C SER A 22 -3.29 -13.03 8.89
N SER A 23 -2.67 -11.86 8.79
CA SER A 23 -2.83 -10.77 9.77
C SER A 23 -4.27 -10.25 9.84
N ALA A 24 -4.94 -10.12 8.69
CA ALA A 24 -6.34 -9.71 8.63
C ALA A 24 -7.29 -10.74 9.27
N GLU A 25 -6.99 -12.04 9.14
CA GLU A 25 -7.76 -13.12 9.78
C GLU A 25 -7.73 -13.04 11.31
N LEU A 26 -6.59 -12.67 11.91
CA LEU A 26 -6.49 -12.46 13.35
C LEU A 26 -7.48 -11.40 13.84
N SER A 27 -7.53 -10.27 13.15
CA SER A 27 -8.45 -9.18 13.49
C SER A 27 -9.91 -9.54 13.22
N TYR A 28 -10.18 -10.28 12.13
CA TYR A 28 -11.52 -10.83 11.88
C TYR A 28 -12.00 -11.73 13.03
N ASN A 29 -11.15 -12.64 13.50
CA ASN A 29 -11.47 -13.55 14.60
C ASN A 29 -11.67 -12.79 15.92
N TRP A 30 -10.87 -11.76 16.18
CA TRP A 30 -11.04 -10.89 17.36
C TRP A 30 -12.40 -10.18 17.34
N ILE A 31 -12.80 -9.58 16.21
CA ILE A 31 -14.11 -8.92 16.07
C ILE A 31 -15.24 -9.95 16.29
N LYS A 32 -15.11 -11.15 15.72
CA LYS A 32 -16.12 -12.22 15.83
C LYS A 32 -16.32 -12.70 17.27
N GLN A 33 -15.27 -12.64 18.09
CA GLN A 33 -15.30 -13.05 19.49
C GLN A 33 -15.77 -11.95 20.44
N HIS A 34 -15.95 -10.72 19.96
CA HIS A 34 -16.39 -9.60 20.81
C HIS A 34 -17.79 -9.84 21.37
N SER A 35 -17.93 -9.81 22.69
CA SER A 35 -19.19 -10.04 23.41
C SER A 35 -19.73 -8.81 24.16
N GLY A 36 -19.04 -7.67 24.05
CA GLY A 36 -19.46 -6.41 24.69
C GLY A 36 -20.51 -5.64 23.87
N SER A 37 -20.87 -4.46 24.36
CA SER A 37 -21.76 -3.55 23.64
C SER A 37 -21.14 -3.04 22.33
N PRO A 38 -21.96 -2.58 21.37
CA PRO A 38 -21.46 -1.98 20.13
C PRO A 38 -20.53 -0.78 20.34
N MET A 39 -20.79 0.04 21.36
CA MET A 39 -19.94 1.20 21.65
C MET A 39 -18.58 0.81 22.22
N GLU A 40 -18.50 -0.27 23.00
CA GLU A 40 -17.22 -0.81 23.47
C GLU A 40 -16.39 -1.35 22.31
N LEU A 41 -17.02 -2.02 21.33
CA LEU A 41 -16.34 -2.47 20.12
C LEU A 41 -15.76 -1.28 19.35
N LEU A 42 -16.58 -0.25 19.09
CA LEU A 42 -16.12 0.94 18.36
C LEU A 42 -15.00 1.68 19.09
N ARG A 43 -15.06 1.76 20.43
CA ARG A 43 -13.99 2.33 21.25
C ARG A 43 -12.70 1.52 21.08
N ALA A 44 -12.78 0.19 21.17
CA ALA A 44 -11.62 -0.69 21.03
C ALA A 44 -11.00 -0.58 19.62
N ILE A 45 -11.81 -0.61 18.56
CA ILE A 45 -11.37 -0.42 17.17
C ILE A 45 -10.61 0.90 16.99
N LYS A 46 -11.11 1.98 17.61
CA LYS A 46 -10.58 3.33 17.41
C LYS A 46 -9.37 3.65 18.28
N PHE A 47 -9.36 3.19 19.52
CA PHE A 47 -8.44 3.69 20.55
C PHE A 47 -7.55 2.62 21.18
N ASP A 48 -7.93 1.34 21.11
CA ASP A 48 -7.15 0.26 21.73
C ASP A 48 -6.22 -0.40 20.72
N ALA A 49 -5.11 -0.97 21.20
CA ALA A 49 -4.12 -1.67 20.40
C ALA A 49 -4.54 -3.13 20.11
N VAL A 50 -5.73 -3.31 19.53
CA VAL A 50 -6.36 -4.62 19.24
C VAL A 50 -6.06 -5.14 17.83
N GLY A 51 -5.47 -4.31 16.98
CA GLY A 51 -4.99 -4.68 15.66
C GLY A 51 -3.49 -4.95 15.64
N PHE A 52 -2.99 -5.30 14.46
CA PHE A 52 -1.60 -5.70 14.23
C PHE A 52 -1.05 -5.04 12.97
N HIS A 53 0.24 -4.69 12.98
CA HIS A 53 0.92 -4.29 11.77
C HIS A 53 0.94 -5.47 10.77
N PRO A 54 0.57 -5.24 9.49
CA PRO A 54 0.25 -6.31 8.54
C PRO A 54 1.41 -7.28 8.26
N LEU A 55 2.66 -6.83 8.43
CA LEU A 55 3.86 -7.66 8.28
C LEU A 55 4.67 -7.83 9.58
N ALA A 56 5.05 -6.73 10.23
CA ALA A 56 5.86 -6.74 11.45
C ALA A 56 5.13 -7.26 12.72
N GLY A 57 3.80 -7.40 12.71
CA GLY A 57 3.04 -8.01 13.81
C GLY A 57 2.96 -7.23 15.13
N HIS A 58 3.59 -6.06 15.24
CA HIS A 58 3.44 -5.21 16.44
C HIS A 58 2.02 -4.65 16.55
N ALA A 59 1.58 -4.34 17.77
CA ALA A 59 0.22 -3.89 18.03
C ALA A 59 -0.07 -2.50 17.43
N LEU A 60 -1.27 -2.34 16.87
CA LEU A 60 -1.83 -1.11 16.31
C LEU A 60 -3.29 -0.97 16.74
N ASN A 61 -3.90 0.21 16.59
CA ASN A 61 -5.37 0.23 16.55
C ASN A 61 -5.89 -0.36 15.22
N LEU A 62 -7.12 -0.85 15.23
CA LEU A 62 -7.65 -1.57 14.07
C LEU A 62 -7.82 -0.64 12.84
N ILE A 63 -8.10 0.65 13.04
CA ILE A 63 -8.19 1.62 11.93
C ILE A 63 -6.84 1.80 11.25
N GLU A 64 -5.76 1.90 12.02
CA GLU A 64 -4.39 1.94 11.50
C GLU A 64 -4.05 0.66 10.74
N GLN A 65 -4.39 -0.51 11.29
CA GLN A 65 -4.20 -1.78 10.58
C GLN A 65 -4.94 -1.79 9.24
N VAL A 66 -6.21 -1.36 9.18
CA VAL A 66 -6.99 -1.32 7.92
C VAL A 66 -6.30 -0.42 6.89
N ASN A 67 -5.89 0.78 7.30
CA ASN A 67 -5.24 1.74 6.41
C ASN A 67 -3.87 1.23 5.91
N GLN A 68 -3.08 0.62 6.79
CA GLN A 68 -1.79 0.05 6.42
C GLN A 68 -1.96 -1.17 5.53
N THR A 69 -2.84 -2.12 5.89
CA THR A 69 -3.16 -3.31 5.09
C THR A 69 -3.47 -2.95 3.65
N ALA A 70 -4.36 -1.98 3.44
CA ALA A 70 -4.72 -1.55 2.09
C ALA A 70 -3.54 -0.93 1.33
N THR A 71 -2.75 -0.08 1.99
CA THR A 71 -1.58 0.56 1.38
C THR A 71 -0.50 -0.47 1.02
N TYR A 72 -0.20 -1.43 1.90
CA TYR A 72 0.78 -2.49 1.63
C TYR A 72 0.35 -3.40 0.47
N ILE A 73 -0.93 -3.76 0.38
CA ILE A 73 -1.44 -4.55 -0.76
C ILE A 73 -1.25 -3.77 -2.07
N VAL A 74 -1.56 -2.47 -2.09
CA VAL A 74 -1.33 -1.62 -3.28
C VAL A 74 0.16 -1.56 -3.64
N ALA A 75 1.04 -1.43 -2.65
CA ALA A 75 2.48 -1.38 -2.89
C ALA A 75 3.02 -2.69 -3.47
N LEU A 76 2.61 -3.82 -2.91
CA LEU A 76 2.99 -5.15 -3.38
C LEU A 76 2.50 -5.42 -4.81
N GLU A 77 1.23 -5.14 -5.10
CA GLU A 77 0.71 -5.32 -6.46
C GLU A 77 1.25 -4.29 -7.46
N GLY A 78 1.55 -3.06 -7.00
CA GLY A 78 2.29 -2.08 -7.77
C GLY A 78 3.69 -2.57 -8.14
N ALA A 79 4.42 -3.17 -7.19
CA ALA A 79 5.72 -3.79 -7.44
C ALA A 79 5.62 -4.98 -8.40
N ARG A 80 4.55 -5.77 -8.33
CA ARG A 80 4.30 -6.86 -9.29
C ARG A 80 4.23 -6.35 -10.71
N LEU A 81 3.49 -5.25 -10.91
CA LEU A 81 3.39 -4.58 -12.21
C LEU A 81 4.73 -3.97 -12.63
N LEU A 82 5.52 -3.44 -11.70
CA LEU A 82 6.84 -2.88 -12.01
C LEU A 82 7.82 -3.94 -12.55
N PHE A 83 7.77 -5.19 -12.07
CA PHE A 83 8.54 -6.28 -12.67
C PHE A 83 8.20 -6.54 -14.15
N ASP A 84 6.95 -6.29 -14.57
CA ASP A 84 6.55 -6.40 -15.98
C ASP A 84 6.99 -5.17 -16.79
N LEU A 85 6.92 -3.98 -16.18
CA LEU A 85 7.29 -2.72 -16.84
C LEU A 85 8.81 -2.55 -16.96
N HIS A 86 9.58 -3.12 -16.03
CA HIS A 86 11.03 -2.98 -15.95
C HIS A 86 11.71 -4.34 -15.72
N PRO A 87 11.72 -5.23 -16.73
CA PRO A 87 12.24 -6.60 -16.59
C PRO A 87 13.74 -6.68 -16.27
N GLY A 88 14.48 -5.56 -16.34
CA GLY A 88 15.90 -5.47 -15.98
C GLY A 88 16.19 -5.04 -14.54
N GLU A 89 15.17 -4.67 -13.76
CA GLU A 89 15.36 -4.27 -12.36
C GLU A 89 15.60 -5.49 -11.46
N PRO A 90 16.62 -5.46 -10.57
CA PRO A 90 16.95 -6.62 -9.73
C PRO A 90 15.98 -6.81 -8.56
N GLY A 91 15.10 -5.84 -8.29
CA GLY A 91 14.14 -5.87 -7.21
C GLY A 91 13.77 -4.48 -6.71
N TYR A 92 12.87 -4.43 -5.73
CA TYR A 92 12.32 -3.21 -5.16
C TYR A 92 12.33 -3.25 -3.63
N VAL A 93 12.68 -2.12 -3.04
CA VAL A 93 12.47 -1.83 -1.62
C VAL A 93 11.04 -1.34 -1.44
N ILE A 94 10.29 -2.01 -0.56
CA ILE A 94 8.91 -1.72 -0.20
C ILE A 94 8.90 -1.12 1.21
N ALA A 95 8.53 0.15 1.31
CA ALA A 95 8.48 0.90 2.57
C ALA A 95 7.20 1.75 2.75
N PRO A 96 5.98 1.20 2.57
CA PRO A 96 4.75 1.97 2.67
C PRO A 96 4.44 2.29 4.13
N GLY A 97 4.21 3.56 4.45
CA GLY A 97 3.77 3.93 5.80
C GLY A 97 4.12 5.35 6.24
N ALA A 98 3.59 5.72 7.42
CA ALA A 98 3.69 7.07 7.97
C ALA A 98 5.06 7.41 8.60
N TYR A 99 6.01 6.48 8.60
CA TYR A 99 7.31 6.72 9.20
C TYR A 99 8.32 7.20 8.16
N MET A 100 8.68 8.48 8.27
CA MET A 100 9.49 9.29 7.35
C MET A 100 10.93 8.80 7.07
N SER A 101 11.29 7.54 7.33
CA SER A 101 12.67 7.08 7.11
C SER A 101 13.00 6.82 5.64
N HIS A 102 12.00 6.59 4.79
CA HIS A 102 12.19 6.36 3.35
C HIS A 102 11.55 7.46 2.50
N PRO A 103 12.17 7.81 1.37
CA PRO A 103 11.69 8.91 0.53
C PRO A 103 10.38 8.56 -0.20
N LEU A 104 10.16 7.29 -0.55
CA LEU A 104 9.02 6.80 -1.34
C LEU A 104 8.56 5.42 -0.82
N ASP A 105 7.35 5.00 -1.20
CA ASP A 105 6.77 3.72 -0.77
C ASP A 105 7.36 2.51 -1.51
N ILE A 106 7.74 2.70 -2.78
CA ILE A 106 8.45 1.70 -3.61
C ILE A 106 9.66 2.38 -4.25
N MET A 107 10.82 1.76 -4.14
CA MET A 107 12.06 2.24 -4.77
C MET A 107 12.79 1.06 -5.43
N SER A 108 13.38 1.25 -6.59
CA SER A 108 14.33 0.26 -7.11
C SER A 108 15.53 0.10 -6.15
N ILE A 109 16.07 -1.12 -6.05
CA ILE A 109 17.37 -1.38 -5.41
C ILE A 109 18.48 -0.58 -6.09
N ASN A 110 18.41 -0.44 -7.42
CA ASN A 110 19.27 0.46 -8.17
C ASN A 110 18.73 1.88 -8.01
N GLU A 111 19.43 2.68 -7.20
CA GLU A 111 19.02 4.04 -6.89
C GLU A 111 18.74 4.86 -8.16
N GLY A 112 17.68 5.67 -8.11
CA GLY A 112 17.33 6.58 -9.20
C GLY A 112 16.64 5.94 -10.41
N GLN A 113 16.41 4.63 -10.46
CA GLN A 113 15.72 4.02 -11.61
C GLN A 113 14.20 4.18 -11.51
N VAL A 114 13.61 3.65 -10.44
CA VAL A 114 12.16 3.62 -10.23
C VAL A 114 11.82 4.13 -8.84
N GLY A 115 10.79 4.98 -8.76
CA GLY A 115 10.22 5.45 -7.50
C GLY A 115 8.71 5.58 -7.57
N ALA A 116 8.00 5.17 -6.52
CA ALA A 116 6.54 5.25 -6.49
C ALA A 116 5.94 5.62 -5.13
N GLU A 117 4.79 6.29 -5.19
CA GLU A 117 3.85 6.47 -4.07
C GLU A 117 2.67 5.52 -4.22
N THR A 118 2.12 5.09 -3.08
CA THR A 118 1.03 4.13 -3.01
C THR A 118 -0.04 4.62 -2.03
N PHE A 119 -1.31 4.37 -2.34
CA PHE A 119 -2.40 4.57 -1.37
C PHE A 119 -3.67 3.81 -1.74
N ALA A 120 -4.56 3.64 -0.77
CA ALA A 120 -5.93 3.18 -1.02
C ALA A 120 -6.93 4.25 -0.61
N ALA A 121 -7.95 4.49 -1.43
CA ALA A 121 -8.99 5.47 -1.15
C ALA A 121 -10.31 5.15 -1.86
N VAL A 122 -11.44 5.58 -1.27
CA VAL A 122 -12.76 5.46 -1.93
C VAL A 122 -12.78 6.20 -3.28
N ASP A 123 -12.20 7.40 -3.33
CA ASP A 123 -11.91 8.14 -4.55
C ASP A 123 -10.48 8.70 -4.44
N PRO A 124 -9.62 8.52 -5.45
CA PRO A 124 -8.24 9.00 -5.40
C PRO A 124 -8.10 10.53 -5.28
N ARG A 125 -9.18 11.28 -5.54
CA ARG A 125 -9.23 12.74 -5.41
C ARG A 125 -9.54 13.20 -3.99
N ASN A 126 -10.02 12.31 -3.11
CA ASN A 126 -10.36 12.66 -1.74
C ASN A 126 -9.10 13.10 -0.96
N ASN A 127 -9.29 14.09 -0.07
CA ASN A 127 -8.24 14.65 0.80
C ASN A 127 -6.97 15.13 0.08
N ASN A 128 -7.06 15.35 -1.24
CA ASN A 128 -5.96 15.73 -2.11
C ASN A 128 -4.78 14.74 -2.10
N LYS A 129 -4.96 13.45 -1.76
CA LYS A 129 -3.84 12.49 -1.66
C LYS A 129 -3.09 12.35 -2.99
N LEU A 130 -3.80 12.05 -4.08
CA LEU A 130 -3.20 11.98 -5.41
C LEU A 130 -2.46 13.26 -5.79
N LYS A 131 -3.07 14.43 -5.57
CA LYS A 131 -2.44 15.72 -5.87
C LYS A 131 -1.15 15.92 -5.08
N LYS A 132 -1.13 15.57 -3.79
CA LYS A 132 0.07 15.68 -2.94
C LYS A 132 1.17 14.74 -3.40
N ASP A 133 0.83 13.50 -3.77
CA ASP A 133 1.79 12.51 -4.23
C ASP A 133 2.41 12.92 -5.58
N LEU A 134 1.60 13.45 -6.50
CA LEU A 134 2.09 13.99 -7.76
C LEU A 134 3.04 15.19 -7.56
N VAL A 135 2.74 16.08 -6.61
CA VAL A 135 3.65 17.19 -6.24
C VAL A 135 4.92 16.68 -5.58
N LYS A 136 4.83 15.64 -4.74
CA LYS A 136 6.00 15.00 -4.13
C LYS A 136 6.89 14.39 -5.21
N LEU A 137 6.32 13.66 -6.15
CA LEU A 137 7.05 12.99 -7.23
C LEU A 137 7.58 13.94 -8.31
N SER A 138 7.00 15.15 -8.48
CA SER A 138 7.52 16.09 -9.46
C SER A 138 8.90 16.66 -9.12
N THR A 139 9.30 16.59 -7.84
CA THR A 139 10.63 17.01 -7.35
C THR A 139 11.65 15.87 -7.32
N ARG A 140 11.22 14.65 -7.68
CA ARG A 140 12.03 13.43 -7.66
C ARG A 140 12.82 13.26 -8.95
N THR A 141 13.99 12.64 -8.85
CA THR A 141 14.97 12.46 -9.95
C THR A 141 14.96 11.07 -10.57
N GLU A 142 14.13 10.16 -10.05
CA GLU A 142 13.98 8.81 -10.57
C GLU A 142 13.57 8.82 -12.05
N GLY A 143 14.22 7.98 -12.86
CA GLY A 143 13.98 7.90 -14.31
C GLY A 143 12.53 7.55 -14.64
N SER A 144 11.93 6.65 -13.88
CA SER A 144 10.52 6.29 -13.98
C SER A 144 9.78 6.49 -12.65
N ARG A 145 8.71 7.29 -12.67
CA ARG A 145 7.98 7.70 -11.46
C ARG A 145 6.51 7.29 -11.56
N TYR A 146 5.99 6.74 -10.46
CA TYR A 146 4.65 6.16 -10.44
C TYR A 146 3.82 6.60 -9.24
N VAL A 147 2.51 6.68 -9.44
CA VAL A 147 1.52 6.63 -8.36
C VAL A 147 0.64 5.40 -8.58
N PHE A 148 0.60 4.51 -7.60
CA PHE A 148 -0.28 3.36 -7.58
C PHE A 148 -1.41 3.60 -6.57
N PHE A 149 -2.64 3.37 -6.98
CA PHE A 149 -3.76 3.46 -6.04
C PHE A 149 -4.78 2.34 -6.21
N SER A 150 -5.44 1.97 -5.11
CA SER A 150 -6.63 1.13 -5.15
C SER A 150 -7.87 1.93 -4.78
N SER A 151 -8.93 1.74 -5.55
CA SER A 151 -10.22 2.39 -5.35
C SER A 151 -11.36 1.54 -5.94
N PRO A 152 -12.49 1.38 -5.24
CA PRO A 152 -13.66 0.70 -5.80
C PRO A 152 -14.24 1.39 -7.04
N ARG A 153 -13.91 2.67 -7.29
CA ARG A 153 -14.30 3.39 -8.51
C ARG A 153 -13.44 3.03 -9.72
N TYR A 154 -12.29 2.40 -9.49
CA TYR A 154 -11.32 1.99 -10.50
C TYR A 154 -10.89 0.55 -10.22
N PRO A 155 -11.78 -0.45 -10.39
CA PRO A 155 -11.58 -1.81 -9.90
C PRO A 155 -10.53 -2.62 -10.67
N GLU A 156 -10.02 -2.09 -11.79
CA GLU A 156 -9.10 -2.77 -12.69
C GLU A 156 -7.67 -2.28 -12.50
N THR A 157 -6.69 -3.16 -12.74
CA THR A 157 -5.29 -2.75 -12.93
C THR A 157 -5.15 -2.07 -14.29
N LYS A 158 -5.02 -0.74 -14.30
CA LYS A 158 -5.03 0.06 -15.53
C LYS A 158 -4.32 1.39 -15.36
N ARG A 159 -3.53 1.77 -16.38
CA ARG A 159 -2.94 3.09 -16.48
C ARG A 159 -4.02 4.15 -16.69
N ARG A 160 -4.00 5.19 -15.87
CA ARG A 160 -4.96 6.30 -15.82
C ARG A 160 -4.28 7.56 -16.34
N ILE A 161 -4.11 7.63 -17.66
CA ILE A 161 -3.44 8.75 -18.35
C ILE A 161 -4.10 10.09 -18.00
N GLU A 162 -5.42 10.08 -17.79
CA GLU A 162 -6.21 11.24 -17.39
C GLU A 162 -5.86 11.81 -16.00
N LEU A 163 -5.12 11.06 -15.18
CA LEU A 163 -4.66 11.46 -13.85
C LEU A 163 -3.15 11.81 -13.81
N GLU A 164 -2.43 11.63 -14.92
CA GLU A 164 -0.98 11.84 -15.00
C GLU A 164 -0.61 13.33 -15.06
N THR A 165 0.58 13.64 -14.55
CA THR A 165 1.19 14.96 -14.70
C THR A 165 2.71 14.85 -14.65
N ASN A 166 3.42 15.76 -15.32
CA ASN A 166 4.89 15.87 -15.27
C ASN A 166 5.65 14.56 -15.55
N GLY A 167 5.12 13.70 -16.43
CA GLY A 167 5.71 12.40 -16.76
C GLY A 167 5.61 11.34 -15.65
N ILE A 168 4.76 11.56 -14.64
CA ILE A 168 4.48 10.59 -13.57
C ILE A 168 3.34 9.70 -14.03
N HIS A 169 3.58 8.39 -14.09
CA HIS A 169 2.58 7.42 -14.51
C HIS A 169 1.63 7.10 -13.36
N VAL A 170 0.32 7.13 -13.62
CA VAL A 170 -0.70 6.86 -12.60
C VAL A 170 -1.43 5.58 -12.96
N TRP A 171 -1.56 4.67 -12.01
CA TRP A 171 -2.20 3.38 -12.20
C TRP A 171 -3.23 3.13 -11.10
N SER A 172 -4.44 2.74 -11.51
CA SER A 172 -5.31 2.00 -10.61
C SER A 172 -4.83 0.56 -10.52
N ILE A 173 -4.91 -0.02 -9.33
CA ILE A 173 -4.50 -1.39 -9.02
C ILE A 173 -5.72 -2.16 -8.52
N ALA A 174 -6.03 -3.27 -9.19
CA ALA A 174 -7.00 -4.22 -8.69
C ALA A 174 -6.41 -4.93 -7.46
N THR A 175 -7.16 -4.96 -6.37
CA THR A 175 -6.76 -5.59 -5.11
C THR A 175 -7.90 -6.45 -4.58
N SER A 176 -7.58 -7.36 -3.66
CA SER A 176 -8.58 -8.14 -2.92
C SER A 176 -9.58 -7.28 -2.13
N LEU A 177 -9.31 -5.97 -1.96
CA LEU A 177 -10.18 -5.01 -1.28
C LEU A 177 -11.06 -4.17 -2.23
N SER A 178 -10.72 -4.11 -3.53
CA SER A 178 -11.40 -3.24 -4.50
C SER A 178 -12.29 -3.98 -5.50
N VAL A 179 -12.14 -5.30 -5.60
CA VAL A 179 -12.99 -6.17 -6.41
C VAL A 179 -14.15 -6.66 -5.53
N ARG A 180 -15.39 -6.53 -6.02
CA ARG A 180 -16.61 -7.03 -5.38
C ARG A 180 -16.97 -8.40 -5.92
#